data_AF-A0A849DFR5-F1
#
_entry.id   AF-A0A849DFR5-F1
#
_cell.length_a   1.000
_cell.length_b   1.000
_cell.length_c   1.000
_cell.angle_alpha   90.00
_cell.angle_beta   90.00
_cell.angle_gamma   90.00
#
_symmetry.space_group_name_H-M   'P 1'
#
loop_
_entity.id
_entity.type
_entity.pdbx_description
1 polymer ?
#
loop_
_entity_poly.entity_id
_entity_poly.type
_entity_poly.pdbx_seq_one_letter_code
_entity_poly.pdbx_strand_id
1 'polypeptide(L)'
;MEQVNSLLEKYNHFKDAQIRSIQPLSDSSKVVTLVVQDDDGEDLNTVSIEFKDIKESKILQNSVLAFMDMGSGISIVKEHDLYGFALGSGTAMLHVHNAPLYIVASDINIEEK
;
A
#
# COMPACT_ATOMS: atom_id res chain seq x y z
N MET A 1 -12.01 -6.49 -5.92
CA MET A 1 -12.16 -5.03 -5.68
C MET A 1 -12.99 -4.74 -4.45
N GLU A 2 -14.11 -5.43 -4.19
CA GLU A 2 -14.92 -5.18 -2.98
C GLU A 2 -14.11 -5.26 -1.67
N GLN A 3 -13.33 -6.32 -1.46
CA GLN A 3 -12.49 -6.45 -0.26
C GLN A 3 -11.47 -5.31 -0.10
N VAL A 4 -10.89 -4.84 -1.21
CA VAL A 4 -9.91 -3.74 -1.23
C VAL A 4 -10.60 -2.43 -0.85
N ASN A 5 -11.76 -2.17 -1.44
CA ASN A 5 -12.51 -0.94 -1.17
C ASN A 5 -12.98 -0.91 0.29
N SER A 6 -13.52 -2.02 0.81
CA SER A 6 -13.91 -2.12 2.22
C SER A 6 -12.74 -1.90 3.17
N LEU A 7 -11.54 -2.41 2.85
CA LEU A 7 -10.32 -2.18 3.62
C LEU A 7 -9.93 -0.68 3.62
N LEU A 8 -9.89 -0.08 2.43
CA LEU A 8 -9.54 1.34 2.29
C LEU A 8 -10.53 2.23 3.02
N GLU A 9 -11.84 1.98 2.90
CA GLU A 9 -12.86 2.72 3.62
C GLU A 9 -12.75 2.56 5.14
N LYS A 10 -12.56 1.32 5.62
CA LYS A 10 -12.40 0.99 7.04
C LYS A 10 -11.28 1.79 7.70
N TYR A 11 -10.15 1.95 7.01
CA TYR A 11 -8.98 2.64 7.54
C TYR A 11 -8.79 4.06 6.97
N ASN A 12 -9.84 4.66 6.41
CA ASN A 12 -9.78 6.01 5.84
C ASN A 12 -8.59 6.20 4.87
N HIS A 13 -8.41 5.25 3.96
CA HIS A 13 -7.31 5.16 3.02
C HIS A 13 -5.92 5.12 3.67
N PHE A 14 -5.81 4.65 4.91
CA PHE A 14 -4.58 4.65 5.70
C PHE A 14 -3.96 6.05 5.81
N LYS A 15 -4.81 7.09 5.83
CA LYS A 15 -4.36 8.44 6.19
C LYS A 15 -3.78 8.44 7.59
N ASP A 16 -2.65 9.10 7.73
CA ASP A 16 -1.90 9.22 9.00
C ASP A 16 -1.42 7.88 9.59
N ALA A 17 -1.57 6.78 8.84
CA ALA A 17 -1.00 5.48 9.17
C ALA A 17 0.51 5.46 8.83
N GLN A 18 1.17 4.33 9.08
CA GLN A 18 2.57 4.13 8.73
C GLN A 18 2.75 2.96 7.75
N ILE A 19 3.57 3.13 6.71
CA ILE A 19 4.15 1.99 5.99
C ILE A 19 5.34 1.49 6.81
N ARG A 20 5.17 0.36 7.50
CA ARG A 20 6.19 -0.20 8.38
C ARG A 20 7.33 -0.85 7.62
N SER A 21 7.02 -1.56 6.54
CA SER A 21 8.02 -2.26 5.74
C SER A 21 7.52 -2.59 4.34
N ILE A 22 8.46 -2.75 3.42
CA ILE A 22 8.26 -3.39 2.13
C ILE A 22 9.31 -4.51 2.03
N GLN A 23 8.84 -5.75 2.00
CA GLN A 23 9.71 -6.93 2.00
C GLN A 23 9.49 -7.77 0.74
N PRO A 24 10.56 -8.20 0.04
CA PRO A 24 10.42 -9.19 -1.03
C PRO A 24 10.06 -10.55 -0.42
N LEU A 25 9.07 -11.23 -0.98
CA LEU A 25 8.79 -12.65 -0.72
C LEU A 25 9.42 -13.54 -1.80
N SER A 26 9.52 -13.04 -3.02
CA SER A 26 10.18 -13.68 -4.17
C SER A 26 10.66 -12.62 -5.16
N ASP A 27 11.20 -13.04 -6.31
CA ASP A 27 11.61 -12.14 -7.38
C ASP A 27 10.44 -11.32 -7.97
N SER A 28 9.21 -11.84 -7.90
CA SER A 28 8.00 -11.21 -8.45
C SER A 28 6.92 -10.91 -7.40
N SER A 29 7.22 -11.08 -6.10
CA SER A 29 6.29 -10.82 -5.00
C SER A 29 6.89 -9.95 -3.90
N LYS A 30 6.07 -9.03 -3.37
CA LYS A 30 6.41 -8.17 -2.23
C LYS A 30 5.24 -8.07 -1.27
N VAL A 31 5.53 -7.95 0.02
CA VAL A 31 4.56 -7.61 1.05
C VAL A 31 4.81 -6.18 1.51
N VAL A 32 3.74 -5.38 1.49
CA VAL A 32 3.68 -4.07 2.13
C VAL A 32 2.95 -4.23 3.45
N THR A 33 3.61 -3.85 4.55
CA THR A 33 2.99 -3.84 5.87
C THR A 33 2.62 -2.41 6.26
N LEU A 34 1.34 -2.17 6.47
CA LEU A 34 0.75 -0.94 6.96
C LEU A 34 0.38 -1.11 8.43
N VAL A 35 0.55 -0.06 9.21
CA VAL A 35 0.22 -0.04 10.63
C VAL A 35 -0.64 1.19 10.89
N VAL A 36 -1.81 0.98 11.47
CA VAL A 36 -2.69 2.05 11.95
C VAL A 36 -2.35 2.31 13.40
N GLN A 37 -2.09 3.55 13.73
CA GLN A 37 -1.65 3.96 15.07
C GLN A 37 -2.72 4.82 15.75
N ASP A 38 -2.72 4.86 17.07
CA ASP A 38 -3.50 5.84 17.84
C ASP A 38 -2.77 7.20 17.95
N ASP A 39 -3.39 8.13 18.67
CA ASP A 39 -2.84 9.47 18.89
C ASP A 39 -1.52 9.47 19.70
N ASP A 40 -1.27 8.41 20.47
CA ASP A 40 -0.04 8.21 21.26
C ASP A 40 1.05 7.46 20.46
N GLY A 41 0.72 7.01 19.24
CA GLY A 41 1.61 6.29 18.33
C GLY A 41 1.69 4.78 18.60
N GLU A 42 0.77 4.21 19.39
CA GLU A 42 0.67 2.77 19.60
C GLU A 42 0.01 2.08 18.40
N ASP A 43 0.56 0.94 17.99
CA ASP A 43 0.05 0.16 16.86
C ASP A 43 -1.30 -0.48 17.23
N LEU A 44 -2.40 0.00 16.63
CA LEU A 44 -3.75 -0.54 16.84
C LEU A 44 -4.04 -1.75 15.94
N ASN A 45 -3.63 -1.67 14.68
CA ASN A 45 -3.89 -2.70 13.68
C ASN A 45 -2.74 -2.81 12.69
N THR A 46 -2.50 -4.03 12.21
CA THR A 46 -1.51 -4.29 11.16
C THR A 46 -2.18 -4.91 9.95
N VAL A 47 -1.94 -4.31 8.79
CA VAL A 47 -2.44 -4.81 7.49
C VAL A 47 -1.26 -5.18 6.63
N SER A 48 -1.24 -6.42 6.13
CA SER A 48 -0.24 -6.89 5.18
C SER A 48 -0.89 -7.09 3.82
N ILE A 49 -0.35 -6.44 2.80
CA ILE A 49 -0.79 -6.56 1.41
C ILE A 49 0.34 -7.21 0.63
N GLU A 50 0.13 -8.45 0.21
CA GLU A 50 1.01 -9.14 -0.71
C GLU A 50 0.63 -8.78 -2.15
N PHE A 51 1.61 -8.36 -2.95
CA PHE A 51 1.48 -8.11 -4.38
C PHE A 51 2.21 -9.21 -5.14
N LYS A 52 1.51 -9.88 -6.06
CA LYS A 52 2.03 -11.01 -6.84
C LYS A 52 2.12 -10.67 -8.33
N ASP A 53 3.07 -11.29 -9.01
CA ASP A 53 3.36 -11.06 -10.43
C ASP A 53 3.59 -9.58 -10.77
N ILE A 54 4.44 -8.93 -9.96
CA ILE A 54 4.78 -7.51 -10.09
C ILE A 54 5.33 -7.23 -11.49
N LYS A 55 4.72 -6.25 -12.17
CA LYS A 55 5.12 -5.78 -13.51
C LYS A 55 6.07 -4.60 -13.42
N GLU A 56 5.83 -3.71 -12.47
CA GLU A 56 6.61 -2.50 -12.25
C GLU A 56 6.52 -2.09 -10.78
N SER A 57 7.59 -1.52 -10.23
CA SER A 57 7.53 -0.94 -8.90
C SER A 57 8.59 0.15 -8.72
N LYS A 58 8.24 1.17 -7.95
CA LYS A 58 9.15 2.16 -7.42
C LYS A 58 9.01 2.14 -5.90
N ILE A 59 10.01 1.60 -5.22
CA ILE A 59 9.99 1.45 -3.76
C ILE A 59 11.10 2.30 -3.15
N LEU A 60 10.85 2.76 -1.93
CA LEU A 60 11.87 3.42 -1.13
C LEU A 60 12.56 2.42 -0.20
N GLN A 61 13.71 2.82 0.34
CA GLN A 61 14.41 2.01 1.33
C GLN A 61 13.59 1.93 2.63
N ASN A 62 13.59 0.77 3.30
CA ASN A 62 12.83 0.58 4.54
C ASN A 62 13.17 1.62 5.62
N SER A 63 14.43 2.06 5.68
CA SER A 63 14.89 3.09 6.63
C SER A 63 14.18 4.44 6.48
N VAL A 64 13.64 4.76 5.29
CA VAL A 64 12.93 6.04 5.07
C VAL A 64 11.42 5.92 5.24
N LEU A 65 10.85 4.70 5.24
CA LEU A 65 9.40 4.49 5.28
C LEU A 65 8.78 4.99 6.58
N ALA A 66 9.47 4.82 7.72
CA ALA A 66 9.00 5.28 9.02
C ALA A 66 8.87 6.81 9.14
N PHE A 67 9.51 7.56 8.22
CA PHE A 67 9.50 9.02 8.18
C PHE A 67 8.64 9.56 7.02
N MET A 68 7.95 8.68 6.30
CA MET A 68 7.10 9.07 5.18
C MET A 68 5.85 9.76 5.69
N ASP A 69 5.51 10.89 5.06
CA ASP A 69 4.23 11.54 5.27
C ASP A 69 3.12 10.73 4.59
N MET A 70 2.20 10.22 5.40
CA MET A 70 1.03 9.45 5.01
C MET A 70 -0.27 10.24 5.16
N GLY A 71 -0.21 11.58 5.30
CA GLY A 71 -1.40 12.43 5.45
C GLY A 71 -2.34 12.41 4.22
N SER A 72 -1.82 12.05 3.05
CA SER A 72 -2.63 11.80 1.85
C SER A 72 -3.09 10.34 1.72
N GLY A 73 -2.67 9.45 2.62
CA GLY A 73 -2.98 8.03 2.63
C GLY A 73 -2.38 7.26 1.45
N ILE A 74 -3.04 6.16 1.09
CA ILE A 74 -2.72 5.33 -0.07
C ILE A 74 -3.91 5.24 -1.03
N SER A 75 -3.61 4.84 -2.25
CA SER A 75 -4.61 4.42 -3.23
C SER A 75 -4.30 3.03 -3.75
N ILE A 76 -5.37 2.25 -3.97
CA ILE A 76 -5.31 1.00 -4.73
C ILE A 76 -6.35 1.10 -5.83
N VAL A 77 -5.88 1.09 -7.08
CA VAL A 77 -6.71 1.16 -8.29
C VAL A 77 -6.63 -0.15 -9.04
N LYS A 78 -7.68 -0.51 -9.78
CA LYS A 78 -7.67 -1.65 -10.69
C LYS A 78 -8.06 -1.22 -12.11
N GLU A 79 -7.14 -1.38 -13.04
CA GLU A 79 -7.35 -1.11 -14.47
C GLU A 79 -6.72 -2.23 -15.31
N HIS A 80 -7.40 -2.68 -16.36
CA HIS A 80 -6.89 -3.71 -17.29
C HIS A 80 -6.30 -4.94 -16.58
N ASP A 81 -7.00 -5.47 -15.58
CA ASP A 81 -6.59 -6.63 -14.76
C ASP A 81 -5.29 -6.46 -13.96
N LEU A 82 -4.81 -5.22 -13.79
CA LEU A 82 -3.69 -4.89 -12.91
C LEU A 82 -4.17 -4.09 -11.71
N TYR A 83 -3.58 -4.38 -10.56
CA TYR A 83 -3.67 -3.59 -9.34
C TYR A 83 -2.51 -2.60 -9.30
N GLY A 84 -2.83 -1.33 -9.11
CA GLY A 84 -1.85 -0.28 -8.84
C GLY A 84 -1.99 0.21 -7.41
N PHE A 85 -0.97 0.00 -6.60
CA PHE A 85 -0.83 0.57 -5.25
C PHE A 85 0.07 1.79 -5.33
N ALA A 86 -0.30 2.88 -4.68
CA ALA A 86 0.49 4.10 -4.64
C ALA A 86 0.32 4.86 -3.32
N LEU A 87 1.39 5.56 -2.94
CA LEU A 87 1.31 6.60 -1.93
C LEU A 87 0.54 7.80 -2.48
N GLY A 88 -0.43 8.29 -1.70
CA GLY A 88 -1.27 9.43 -2.02
C GLY A 88 -2.63 9.03 -2.59
N SER A 89 -3.47 10.05 -2.77
CA SER A 89 -4.82 9.90 -3.28
C SER A 89 -4.87 9.98 -4.80
N GLY A 90 -5.36 8.93 -5.45
CA GLY A 90 -5.64 8.91 -6.88
C GLY A 90 -6.63 7.82 -7.24
N THR A 91 -7.26 7.96 -8.41
CA THR A 91 -8.30 7.05 -8.88
C THR A 91 -7.95 6.39 -10.22
N ALA A 92 -6.75 6.66 -10.76
CA ALA A 92 -6.33 6.18 -12.08
C ALA A 92 -4.89 5.67 -12.06
N MET A 93 -4.56 4.73 -12.94
CA MET A 93 -3.21 4.15 -13.05
C MET A 93 -2.15 5.20 -13.42
N LEU A 94 -2.53 6.26 -14.15
CA LEU A 94 -1.65 7.40 -14.42
C LEU A 94 -1.12 8.06 -13.13
N HIS A 95 -1.94 8.11 -12.07
CA HIS A 95 -1.49 8.63 -10.78
C HIS A 95 -0.48 7.69 -10.13
N VAL A 96 -0.72 6.38 -10.20
CA VAL A 96 0.15 5.34 -9.62
C VAL A 96 1.58 5.48 -10.14
N HIS A 97 1.77 5.57 -11.46
CA HIS A 97 3.10 5.68 -12.05
C HIS A 97 3.85 6.99 -11.70
N ASN A 98 3.13 8.04 -11.32
CA ASN A 98 3.71 9.32 -10.92
C ASN A 98 4.02 9.40 -9.41
N ALA A 99 3.54 8.43 -8.63
CA ALA A 99 3.72 8.44 -7.19
C ALA A 99 5.20 8.24 -6.79
N PRO A 100 5.62 8.75 -5.62
CA PRO A 100 6.97 8.56 -5.11
C PRO A 100 7.23 7.09 -4.72
N LEU A 101 6.17 6.36 -4.35
CA LEU A 101 6.18 4.95 -4.00
C LEU A 101 4.96 4.28 -4.64
N TYR A 102 5.20 3.26 -5.47
CA TYR A 102 4.13 2.49 -6.09
C TYR A 102 4.53 1.03 -6.40
N ILE A 103 3.51 0.18 -6.54
CA ILE A 103 3.63 -1.20 -7.01
C ILE A 103 2.50 -1.48 -8.00
N VAL A 104 2.83 -2.05 -9.16
CA VAL A 104 1.86 -2.54 -10.15
C VAL A 104 1.99 -4.06 -10.25
N ALA A 105 0.90 -4.78 -10.03
CA ALA A 105 0.86 -6.23 -9.89
C ALA A 105 -0.40 -6.82 -10.53
N SER A 106 -0.36 -8.09 -10.91
CA SER A 106 -1.53 -8.77 -11.48
C SER A 106 -2.48 -9.34 -10.41
N ASP A 107 -1.97 -9.58 -9.20
CA ASP A 107 -2.78 -10.10 -8.11
C ASP A 107 -2.35 -9.54 -6.75
N ILE A 108 -3.29 -9.54 -5.80
CA ILE A 108 -3.07 -9.08 -4.43
C ILE A 108 -3.74 -10.01 -3.41
N ASN A 109 -3.09 -10.18 -2.26
CA ASN A 109 -3.66 -10.87 -1.10
C ASN A 109 -3.56 -9.96 0.14
N ILE A 110 -4.61 -9.93 0.96
CA ILE A 110 -4.73 -9.00 2.10
C ILE A 110 -4.93 -9.81 3.37
N GLU A 111 -4.10 -9.54 4.38
CA GLU A 111 -4.25 -10.06 5.74
C GLU A 111 -4.34 -8.90 6.75
N GLU A 112 -5.37 -8.92 7.59
CA GLU A 112 -5.52 -8.02 8.75
C GLU A 112 -5.18 -8.78 10.04
N LYS A 113 -4.43 -8.14 10.95
CA LYS A 113 -4.07 -8.65 12.28
C LYS A 113 -4.30 -7.58 13.34
#